data_AF-A0AAX6G2N9-F1
#
_entry.id   AF-A0AAX6G2N9-F1
#
_cell.length_a   1.000
_cell.length_b   1.000
_cell.length_c   1.000
_cell.angle_alpha   90.00
_cell.angle_beta   90.00
_cell.angle_gamma   90.00
#
_symmetry.space_group_name_H-M   'P 1'
#
loop_
_entity.id
_entity.type
_entity.pdbx_description
1 polymer ?
#
loop_
_entity_poly.entity_id
_entity_poly.type
_entity_poly.pdbx_seq_one_letter_code
_entity_poly.pdbx_strand_id
1 'polypeptide(L)'
;MWLGLSSLYIARKYANCSVTGICNSTTQKAYIEERCSDFQLSNVKIIVADISKLEMEASYDRIISIEMFEHMKNYKELLKKISTWMKQDGLLFVHHFCHKVFAYHFEDLSDDDWITRYFFSGGTMPSANPSLFPGGCSRSQPLACERDALCTDKVCFTSAY
;
A
#
# COMPACT_ATOMS: atom_id res chain seq x y z
N MET A 1 -8.62 -1.72 7.00
CA MET A 1 -8.89 -0.60 7.94
C MET A 1 -7.95 0.58 7.72
N TRP A 2 -6.64 0.32 7.57
CA TRP A 2 -5.62 1.36 7.30
C TRP A 2 -5.93 2.23 6.09
N LEU A 3 -6.33 1.62 4.97
CA LEU A 3 -6.66 2.33 3.74
C LEU A 3 -7.78 3.35 3.93
N GLY A 4 -8.83 3.02 4.69
CA GLY A 4 -9.92 3.94 4.96
C GLY A 4 -9.49 5.12 5.81
N LEU A 5 -8.75 4.89 6.89
CA LEU A 5 -8.27 5.95 7.77
C LEU A 5 -7.29 6.89 7.05
N SER A 6 -6.32 6.34 6.32
CA SER A 6 -5.30 7.14 5.63
C SER A 6 -5.88 7.92 4.46
N SER A 7 -6.73 7.29 3.64
CA SER A 7 -7.34 7.94 2.48
C SER A 7 -8.24 9.11 2.90
N LEU A 8 -9.11 8.90 3.90
CA LEU A 8 -9.99 9.94 4.42
C LEU A 8 -9.19 11.07 5.07
N TYR A 9 -8.14 10.76 5.84
CA TYR A 9 -7.29 11.78 6.47
C TYR A 9 -6.63 12.69 5.44
N ILE A 10 -5.98 12.12 4.42
CA ILE A 10 -5.32 12.91 3.36
C ILE A 10 -6.36 13.73 2.60
N ALA A 11 -7.47 13.11 2.20
CA ALA A 11 -8.52 13.78 1.44
C ALA A 11 -9.12 14.99 2.19
N ARG A 12 -9.32 14.87 3.51
CA ARG A 12 -9.81 15.97 4.36
C ARG A 12 -8.77 17.08 4.56
N LYS A 13 -7.52 16.71 4.74
CA LYS A 13 -6.44 17.66 5.03
C LYS A 13 -6.00 18.43 3.79
N TYR A 14 -6.04 17.80 2.62
CA TYR A 14 -5.58 18.34 1.36
C TYR A 14 -6.71 18.26 0.33
N ALA A 15 -7.58 19.28 0.30
CA ALA A 15 -8.76 19.32 -0.56
C ALA A 15 -8.44 19.22 -2.07
N ASN A 16 -7.25 19.67 -2.47
CA ASN A 16 -6.79 19.63 -3.86
C ASN A 16 -6.02 18.34 -4.20
N CYS A 17 -5.77 17.44 -3.23
CA CYS A 17 -5.29 16.09 -3.53
C CYS A 17 -6.39 15.28 -4.20
N SER A 18 -6.03 14.41 -5.14
CA SER A 18 -6.89 13.32 -5.58
C SER A 18 -6.38 11.99 -5.01
N VAL A 19 -7.21 11.32 -4.23
CA VAL A 19 -6.86 10.09 -3.53
C VAL A 19 -7.52 8.90 -4.20
N THR A 20 -6.73 7.89 -4.59
CA THR A 20 -7.22 6.59 -5.04
C THR A 20 -6.83 5.50 -4.04
N GLY A 21 -7.79 4.77 -3.48
CA GLY A 21 -7.54 3.58 -2.68
C GLY A 21 -7.79 2.30 -3.48
N ILE A 22 -6.89 1.33 -3.38
CA ILE A 22 -7.04 -0.01 -3.97
C ILE A 22 -7.12 -1.03 -2.84
N CYS A 23 -8.19 -1.82 -2.80
CA CYS A 23 -8.37 -2.89 -1.83
C CYS A 23 -9.07 -4.11 -2.45
N ASN A 24 -9.11 -5.23 -1.72
CA ASN A 24 -9.77 -6.46 -2.16
C ASN A 24 -11.21 -6.59 -1.63
N SER A 25 -11.68 -5.62 -0.84
CA SER A 25 -12.91 -5.75 -0.06
C SER A 25 -13.99 -4.75 -0.49
N THR A 26 -15.11 -5.28 -0.96
CA THR A 26 -16.31 -4.48 -1.30
C THR A 26 -16.94 -3.85 -0.07
N THR A 27 -16.88 -4.50 1.10
CA THR A 27 -17.40 -3.94 2.35
C THR A 27 -16.54 -2.77 2.84
N GLN A 28 -15.21 -2.86 2.67
CA GLN A 28 -14.32 -1.74 2.96
C GLN A 28 -14.61 -0.55 2.03
N LYS A 29 -14.80 -0.81 0.73
CA LYS A 29 -15.18 0.24 -0.22
C LYS A 29 -16.47 0.95 0.21
N ALA A 30 -17.52 0.20 0.51
CA ALA A 30 -18.80 0.76 0.92
C ALA A 30 -18.67 1.64 2.18
N TYR A 31 -17.93 1.17 3.19
CA TYR A 31 -17.65 1.95 4.39
C TYR A 31 -16.93 3.27 4.09
N ILE A 32 -15.92 3.26 3.21
CA ILE A 32 -15.17 4.47 2.88
C ILE A 32 -16.05 5.44 2.08
N GLU A 33 -16.82 4.95 1.12
CA GLU A 33 -17.72 5.79 0.32
C GLU A 33 -18.82 6.43 1.17
N GLU A 34 -19.36 5.70 2.16
CA GLU A 34 -20.29 6.24 3.16
C GLU A 34 -19.63 7.38 3.95
N ARG A 35 -18.41 7.17 4.48
CA ARG A 35 -17.69 8.22 5.21
C ARG A 35 -17.31 9.41 4.32
N CYS A 36 -17.02 9.19 3.04
CA CYS A 36 -16.81 10.29 2.09
C CYS A 36 -18.08 11.13 1.94
N SER A 37 -19.26 10.50 1.89
CA SER A 37 -20.54 11.21 1.86
C SER A 37 -20.75 12.02 3.15
N ASP A 38 -20.51 11.43 4.32
CA ASP A 38 -20.64 12.10 5.63
C ASP A 38 -19.75 13.35 5.74
N PHE A 39 -18.54 13.30 5.17
CA PHE A 39 -17.58 14.40 5.19
C PHE A 39 -17.59 15.28 3.93
N GLN A 40 -18.53 15.06 2.99
CA GLN A 40 -18.64 15.78 1.72
C GLN A 40 -17.35 15.77 0.88
N LEU A 41 -16.64 14.64 0.89
CA LEU A 41 -15.40 14.45 0.14
C LEU A 41 -15.68 13.92 -1.26
N SER A 42 -15.30 14.68 -2.28
CA SER A 42 -15.41 14.29 -3.70
C SER A 42 -14.08 13.85 -4.30
N ASN A 43 -12.99 13.96 -3.54
CA ASN A 43 -11.62 13.72 -3.99
C ASN A 43 -11.07 12.33 -3.63
N VAL A 44 -11.94 11.37 -3.29
CA VAL A 44 -11.58 9.98 -2.98
C VAL A 44 -12.24 9.03 -3.97
N LYS A 45 -11.47 8.11 -4.54
CA LYS A 45 -11.94 7.01 -5.39
C LYS A 45 -11.45 5.67 -4.83
N ILE A 46 -12.35 4.70 -4.66
CA ILE A 46 -11.97 3.34 -4.22
C ILE A 46 -12.17 2.32 -5.34
N ILE A 47 -11.10 1.60 -5.65
CA ILE A 47 -11.05 0.51 -6.62
C ILE A 47 -10.99 -0.81 -5.85
N VAL A 48 -11.94 -1.70 -6.11
CA VAL A 48 -11.91 -3.06 -5.58
C VAL A 48 -11.28 -3.96 -6.63
N ALA A 49 -10.04 -4.38 -6.41
CA ALA A 49 -9.29 -5.22 -7.33
C ALA A 49 -8.11 -5.91 -6.64
N ASP A 50 -7.82 -7.14 -7.08
CA ASP A 50 -6.58 -7.84 -6.76
C ASP A 50 -5.41 -7.12 -7.42
N ILE A 51 -4.58 -6.45 -6.62
CA ILE A 51 -3.46 -5.64 -7.10
C ILE A 51 -2.45 -6.45 -7.93
N SER A 52 -2.33 -7.76 -7.67
CA SER A 52 -1.43 -8.63 -8.46
C SER A 52 -1.89 -8.75 -9.91
N LYS A 53 -3.20 -8.65 -10.16
CA LYS A 53 -3.85 -8.79 -11.47
C LYS A 53 -4.33 -7.46 -12.05
N LEU A 54 -4.42 -6.41 -11.23
CA LEU A 54 -4.86 -5.10 -11.67
C LEU A 54 -3.88 -4.55 -12.70
N GLU A 55 -4.41 -4.17 -13.85
CA GLU A 55 -3.74 -3.38 -14.87
C GLU A 55 -4.50 -2.05 -14.99
N MET A 56 -3.77 -0.94 -15.00
CA MET A 56 -4.36 0.38 -15.14
C MET A 56 -3.35 1.36 -15.76
N GLU A 57 -3.88 2.30 -16.55
CA GLU A 57 -3.14 3.48 -16.96
C GLU A 57 -3.26 4.54 -15.86
N ALA A 58 -2.14 4.90 -15.25
CA ALA A 58 -2.11 5.82 -14.13
C ALA A 58 -0.80 6.60 -14.07
N SER A 59 -0.83 7.74 -13.37
CA SER A 59 0.35 8.58 -13.15
C SER A 59 0.18 9.33 -11.83
N TYR A 60 0.57 8.68 -10.74
CA TYR A 60 0.51 9.18 -9.37
C TYR A 60 1.79 9.92 -9.00
N ASP A 61 1.64 10.99 -8.24
CA ASP A 61 2.75 11.74 -7.62
C ASP A 61 3.29 10.98 -6.41
N ARG A 62 2.42 10.28 -5.68
CA ARG A 62 2.76 9.49 -4.50
C ARG A 62 2.01 8.17 -4.52
N ILE A 63 2.71 7.09 -4.19
CA ILE A 63 2.09 5.80 -3.90
C ILE A 63 2.48 5.42 -2.48
N ILE A 64 1.49 5.06 -1.66
CA ILE A 64 1.64 4.70 -0.26
C ILE A 64 1.11 3.27 -0.11
N SER A 65 2.00 2.35 0.26
CA SER A 65 1.66 0.96 0.54
C SER A 65 1.83 0.69 2.02
N ILE A 66 0.77 0.22 2.68
CA ILE A 66 0.76 -0.09 4.11
C ILE A 66 0.34 -1.53 4.28
N GLU A 67 1.22 -2.35 4.85
CA GLU A 67 0.94 -3.75 5.23
C GLU A 67 0.37 -4.58 4.07
N MET A 68 0.94 -4.39 2.88
CA MET A 68 0.51 -5.08 1.65
C MET A 68 1.56 -6.06 1.14
N PHE A 69 2.85 -5.77 1.33
CA PHE A 69 3.96 -6.56 0.76
C PHE A 69 4.07 -7.94 1.44
N GLU A 70 3.62 -8.08 2.67
CA GLU A 70 3.59 -9.33 3.43
C GLU A 70 2.68 -10.37 2.76
N HIS A 71 1.74 -9.93 1.93
CA HIS A 71 0.81 -10.77 1.17
C HIS A 71 1.27 -11.06 -0.26
N MET A 72 2.43 -10.54 -0.65
CA MET A 72 2.97 -10.66 -2.00
C MET A 72 4.21 -11.54 -2.01
N LYS A 73 4.42 -12.27 -3.13
CA LYS A 73 5.58 -13.14 -3.32
C LYS A 73 6.64 -12.52 -4.21
N ASN A 74 6.24 -11.99 -5.37
CA ASN A 74 7.17 -11.46 -6.36
C ASN A 74 7.28 -9.93 -6.26
N TYR A 75 8.13 -9.47 -5.34
CA TYR A 75 8.36 -8.04 -5.12
C TYR A 75 8.94 -7.32 -6.34
N LYS A 76 9.74 -8.00 -7.16
CA LYS A 76 10.33 -7.40 -8.36
C LYS A 76 9.24 -7.03 -9.38
N GLU A 77 8.36 -7.96 -9.69
CA GLU A 77 7.25 -7.69 -10.63
C GLU A 77 6.23 -6.71 -10.04
N LEU A 78 5.96 -6.80 -8.73
CA LEU A 78 5.09 -5.84 -8.04
C LEU A 78 5.67 -4.42 -8.10
N LEU A 79 6.95 -4.23 -7.76
CA LEU A 79 7.60 -2.92 -7.81
C LEU A 79 7.70 -2.40 -9.24
N LYS A 80 7.94 -3.28 -10.23
CA LYS A 80 7.89 -2.93 -11.64
C LYS A 80 6.50 -2.44 -12.04
N LYS A 81 5.45 -3.14 -11.65
CA LYS A 81 4.05 -2.72 -11.88
C LYS A 81 3.75 -1.38 -11.20
N ILE A 82 4.10 -1.22 -9.92
CA ILE A 82 3.90 0.05 -9.21
C ILE A 82 4.65 1.20 -9.90
N SER A 83 5.86 0.96 -10.41
CA SER A 83 6.64 1.99 -11.11
C SER A 83 5.96 2.50 -12.39
N THR A 84 5.16 1.68 -13.08
CA THR A 84 4.43 2.13 -14.27
C THR A 84 3.24 3.02 -13.93
N TRP A 85 2.76 3.00 -12.69
CA TRP A 85 1.71 3.88 -12.20
C TRP A 85 2.23 5.22 -11.68
N MET A 86 3.56 5.39 -11.61
CA MET A 86 4.20 6.57 -11.04
C MET A 86 4.59 7.58 -12.11
N LYS A 87 4.53 8.86 -11.78
CA LYS A 87 5.21 9.91 -12.55
C LYS A 87 6.73 9.77 -12.41
N GLN A 88 7.46 10.44 -13.30
CA GLN A 88 8.93 10.43 -13.30
C GLN A 88 9.54 10.86 -11.95
N ASP A 89 8.97 11.89 -11.31
CA ASP A 89 9.38 12.38 -9.99
C ASP A 89 8.48 11.86 -8.85
N GLY A 90 7.74 10.78 -9.12
CA GLY A 90 6.85 10.17 -8.15
C GLY A 90 7.63 9.49 -7.02
N LEU A 91 7.04 9.44 -5.83
CA LEU A 91 7.63 8.76 -4.68
C LEU A 91 6.77 7.58 -4.23
N LEU A 92 7.43 6.47 -3.90
CA LEU A 92 6.82 5.30 -3.29
C LEU A 92 7.22 5.23 -1.81
N PHE A 93 6.22 5.17 -0.94
CA PHE A 93 6.39 4.83 0.47
C PHE A 93 5.86 3.43 0.73
N VAL A 94 6.66 2.58 1.37
CA VAL A 94 6.28 1.22 1.76
C VAL A 94 6.47 1.06 3.25
N HIS A 95 5.38 0.76 3.95
CA HIS A 95 5.38 0.26 5.31
C HIS A 95 5.00 -1.21 5.29
N HIS A 96 5.83 -2.06 5.89
CA HIS A 96 5.59 -3.50 6.04
C HIS A 96 6.13 -3.96 7.38
N PHE A 97 5.49 -4.97 7.97
CA PHE A 97 6.04 -5.76 9.05
C PHE A 97 7.26 -6.52 8.55
N CYS A 98 8.28 -6.58 9.39
CA CYS A 98 9.48 -7.33 9.09
C CYS A 98 10.04 -7.97 10.34
N HIS A 99 10.74 -9.08 10.15
CA HIS A 99 11.63 -9.60 11.16
C HIS A 99 12.99 -8.89 11.06
N LYS A 100 13.62 -8.58 12.20
CA LYS A 100 14.83 -7.75 12.25
C LYS A 100 15.99 -8.30 11.39
N VAL A 101 16.09 -9.61 11.25
CA VAL A 101 17.24 -10.29 10.62
C VAL A 101 16.82 -11.22 9.48
N PHE A 102 15.98 -12.21 9.76
CA PHE A 102 15.56 -13.23 8.80
C PHE A 102 14.41 -12.79 7.89
N ALA A 103 14.34 -13.39 6.70
CA ALA A 103 13.16 -13.41 5.84
C ALA A 103 12.71 -14.86 5.69
N TYR A 104 11.42 -15.12 5.80
CA TYR A 104 10.86 -16.48 5.71
C TYR A 104 9.42 -16.44 5.19
N HIS A 105 9.00 -17.52 4.54
CA HIS A 105 7.60 -17.67 4.14
C HIS A 105 6.75 -18.04 5.34
N PHE A 106 5.52 -17.52 5.37
CA PHE A 106 4.52 -18.00 6.30
C PHE A 106 4.00 -19.33 5.80
N GLU A 107 4.55 -20.40 6.36
CA GLU A 107 4.20 -21.80 6.09
C GLU A 107 3.49 -22.38 7.30
N ASP A 108 2.44 -23.17 7.07
CA ASP A 108 1.71 -23.87 8.11
C ASP A 108 2.41 -25.23 8.34
N LEU A 109 3.46 -25.23 9.16
CA LEU A 109 4.33 -26.39 9.36
C LEU A 109 3.97 -27.19 10.62
N SER A 110 3.25 -26.57 11.56
CA SER A 110 2.87 -27.17 12.84
C SER A 110 1.51 -26.67 13.34
N ASP A 111 0.91 -27.38 14.29
CA ASP A 111 -0.35 -26.99 14.94
C ASP A 111 -0.25 -25.66 15.71
N ASP A 112 0.96 -25.20 16.02
CA ASP A 112 1.22 -23.93 16.71
C ASP A 112 1.33 -22.73 15.75
N ASP A 113 1.37 -22.93 14.42
CA ASP A 113 1.53 -21.87 13.41
C ASP A 113 0.23 -21.10 13.10
N TRP A 114 -0.52 -20.74 14.15
CA TRP A 114 -1.79 -20.02 14.04
C TRP A 114 -1.64 -18.65 13.34
N ILE A 115 -0.51 -17.97 13.50
CA ILE A 115 -0.28 -16.66 12.87
C ILE A 115 -0.20 -16.77 11.34
N THR A 116 0.44 -17.84 10.83
CA THR A 116 0.43 -18.16 9.41
C THR A 116 -1.00 -18.44 8.97
N ARG A 117 -1.69 -19.37 9.63
CA ARG A 117 -3.04 -19.79 9.24
C ARG A 117 -4.04 -18.63 9.15
N TYR A 118 -4.07 -17.76 10.15
CA TYR A 118 -5.15 -16.78 10.26
C TYR A 118 -4.81 -15.39 9.70
N PHE A 119 -3.53 -15.02 9.64
CA PHE A 119 -3.13 -13.66 9.25
C PHE A 119 -2.33 -13.60 7.96
N PHE A 120 -1.37 -14.51 7.75
CA PHE A 120 -0.43 -14.39 6.64
C PHE A 120 -0.37 -15.62 5.75
N SER A 121 -1.50 -16.33 5.60
CA SER A 121 -1.57 -17.54 4.77
C SER A 121 -1.05 -17.28 3.35
N GLY A 122 0.03 -17.97 2.96
CA GLY A 122 0.66 -17.78 1.66
C GLY A 122 1.50 -16.48 1.54
N GLY A 123 1.70 -15.75 2.63
CA GLY A 123 2.50 -14.54 2.71
C GLY A 123 3.99 -14.80 2.89
N THR A 124 4.74 -13.73 3.12
CA THR A 124 6.16 -13.76 3.47
C THR A 124 6.42 -12.74 4.57
N MET A 125 7.18 -13.12 5.60
CA MET A 125 7.79 -12.19 6.53
C MET A 125 9.09 -11.68 5.91
N PRO A 126 9.18 -10.40 5.49
CA PRO A 126 10.41 -9.83 4.99
C PRO A 126 11.40 -9.58 6.13
N SER A 127 12.68 -9.48 5.80
CA SER A 127 13.69 -8.97 6.74
C SER A 127 13.73 -7.45 6.72
N ALA A 128 14.06 -6.82 7.85
CA ALA A 128 14.26 -5.37 7.94
C ALA A 128 15.37 -4.85 7.02
N ASN A 129 16.32 -5.71 6.61
CA ASN A 129 17.36 -5.31 5.67
C ASN A 129 16.83 -5.29 4.23
N PRO A 130 16.75 -4.11 3.57
CA PRO A 130 16.23 -3.98 2.21
C PRO A 130 17.09 -4.70 1.17
N SER A 131 18.38 -4.94 1.44
CA SER A 131 19.26 -5.64 0.49
C SER A 131 18.91 -7.12 0.32
N LEU A 132 18.10 -7.68 1.22
CA LEU A 132 17.55 -9.03 1.12
C LEU A 132 16.23 -9.06 0.31
N PHE A 133 15.68 -7.91 -0.10
CA PHE A 133 14.64 -7.91 -1.13
C PHE A 133 15.28 -8.30 -2.47
N PRO A 134 14.76 -9.33 -3.17
CA PRO A 134 15.24 -9.69 -4.49
C PRO A 134 14.91 -8.54 -5.47
N GLY A 135 15.90 -7.69 -5.78
CA GLY A 135 15.73 -6.55 -6.67
C GLY A 135 16.48 -5.27 -6.32
N GLY A 136 17.10 -5.16 -5.13
CA GLY A 136 18.01 -4.07 -4.79
C GLY A 136 17.38 -2.67 -4.84
N CYS A 137 16.67 -2.27 -3.78
CA CYS A 137 16.23 -0.88 -3.61
C CYS A 137 17.35 -0.08 -2.90
N SER A 138 18.01 0.83 -3.62
CA SER A 138 19.25 1.50 -3.16
C SER A 138 19.04 2.81 -2.38
N ARG A 139 17.80 3.23 -2.10
CA ARG A 139 17.51 4.46 -1.36
C ARG A 139 16.51 4.25 -0.23
N SER A 140 17.02 4.05 0.98
CA SER A 140 16.32 4.35 2.23
C SER A 140 16.71 5.76 2.68
N GLN A 141 16.07 6.80 2.13
CA GLN A 141 16.18 8.14 2.70
C GLN A 141 15.01 8.34 3.67
N PRO A 142 15.25 8.82 4.91
CA PRO A 142 14.16 9.30 5.74
C PRO A 142 13.46 10.44 5.00
N LEU A 143 12.13 10.35 4.86
CA LEU A 143 11.33 11.40 4.26
C LEU A 143 11.49 12.67 5.09
N ALA A 144 12.16 13.68 4.53
CA ALA A 144 12.01 15.05 5.01
C ALA A 144 10.55 15.43 4.77
N CYS A 145 9.81 15.64 5.86
CA CYS A 145 8.44 16.15 5.81
C CYS A 145 8.48 17.63 5.42
N GLU A 146 8.60 17.92 4.12
CA GLU A 146 8.28 19.24 3.60
C GLU A 146 6.78 19.46 3.77
N ARG A 147 6.40 20.50 4.52
CA ARG A 147 5.04 20.67 5.09
C ARG A 147 3.92 20.76 4.04
N ASP A 148 4.26 20.94 2.76
CA ASP A 148 3.33 21.20 1.66
C ASP A 148 3.39 20.19 0.50
N ALA A 149 4.18 19.11 0.62
CA ALA A 149 4.54 18.21 -0.48
C ALA A 149 3.41 17.38 -1.12
N LEU A 150 2.17 17.54 -0.65
CA LEU A 150 0.99 16.81 -1.15
C LEU A 150 -0.07 17.70 -1.78
N CYS A 151 0.00 19.04 -1.67
CA CYS A 151 -1.17 19.91 -1.82
C CYS A 151 -1.99 19.69 -3.12
N THR A 152 -1.37 19.30 -4.23
CA THR A 152 -2.04 19.02 -5.52
C THR A 152 -1.80 17.59 -6.03
N ASP A 153 -1.27 16.71 -5.19
CA ASP A 153 -0.79 15.39 -5.62
C ASP A 153 -1.94 14.42 -5.93
N LYS A 154 -1.72 13.57 -6.94
CA LYS A 154 -2.45 12.32 -7.11
C LYS A 154 -1.80 11.26 -6.22
N VAL A 155 -2.51 10.82 -5.19
CA VAL A 155 -2.03 9.84 -4.20
C VAL A 155 -2.75 8.51 -4.38
N CYS A 156 -1.98 7.42 -4.46
CA CYS A 156 -2.53 6.07 -4.46
C CYS A 156 -2.23 5.36 -3.13
N PHE A 157 -3.25 4.75 -2.51
CA PHE A 157 -3.10 3.86 -1.37
C PHE A 157 -3.35 2.42 -1.78
N THR A 158 -2.49 1.53 -1.30
CA THR A 158 -2.63 0.08 -1.50
C THR A 158 -2.59 -0.63 -0.14
N SER A 159 -3.56 -1.53 0.10
CA SER A 159 -3.68 -2.33 1.33
C SER A 159 -4.18 -3.72 0.97
N ALA A 160 -3.66 -4.75 1.64
CA ALA A 160 -4.17 -6.11 1.49
C ALA A 160 -5.55 -6.31 2.16
N TYR A 161 -5.90 -5.44 3.12
CA TYR A 161 -7.11 -5.55 3.96
C TYR A 161 -7.92 -4.27 4.11
#